data_AF-A0A7S2AJI4-F1
#
_entry.id   AF-A0A7S2AJI4-F1
#
_cell.length_a   1.000
_cell.length_b   1.000
_cell.length_c   1.000
_cell.angle_alpha   90.00
_cell.angle_beta   90.00
_cell.angle_gamma   90.00
#
_symmetry.space_group_name_H-M   'P 1'
#
loop_
_entity.id
_entity.type
_entity.pdbx_description
1 polymer ?
#
loop_
_entity_poly.entity_id
_entity_poly.type
_entity_poly.pdbx_seq_one_letter_code
_entity_poly.pdbx_strand_id
1 'polypeptide(L)'
;WSTLPRSIFSLFEAVTGGVSWLEILQPLSDVSWGLIALFVVFFIFTYFCLLNVMTAIFCQNAIESATSDKELASLALMSKKLQLSEEMRRIFLDMDKDHTG
;
A
#
# COMPACT_ATOMS: atom_id res chain seq x y z
N TRP A 1 -9.87 17.17 28.54
CA TRP A 1 -10.99 17.15 27.58
C TRP A 1 -11.50 18.53 27.16
N SER A 2 -11.15 19.64 27.84
CA SER A 2 -11.83 20.94 27.65
C SER A 2 -11.54 21.69 26.33
N THR A 3 -10.74 21.14 25.42
CA THR A 3 -10.50 21.75 24.10
C THR A 3 -10.61 20.72 22.98
N LEU A 4 -11.17 21.14 21.83
CA LEU A 4 -11.36 20.29 20.66
C LEU A 4 -10.07 19.59 20.19
N PRO A 5 -8.89 20.25 20.12
CA PRO A 5 -7.65 19.59 19.71
C PRO A 5 -7.21 18.48 20.67
N ARG A 6 -7.41 18.66 21.98
CA ARG A 6 -7.09 17.62 22.97
C ARG A 6 -7.99 16.42 22.82
N SER A 7 -9.28 16.62 22.54
CA SER A 7 -10.21 15.52 22.27
C SER A 7 -9.81 14.74 21.02
N ILE A 8 -9.43 15.42 19.93
CA ILE A 8 -8.91 14.77 18.72
C ILE A 8 -7.64 13.97 19.04
N PHE A 9 -6.73 14.53 19.83
CA PHE A 9 -5.51 13.85 20.22
C PHE A 9 -5.79 12.59 21.06
N SER A 10 -6.72 12.64 22.02
CA SER A 10 -7.12 11.47 22.79
C SER A 10 -7.76 10.38 21.92
N LEU A 11 -8.56 10.74 20.92
CA LEU A 11 -9.09 9.78 19.95
C LEU A 11 -7.96 9.11 19.14
N PHE A 12 -6.96 9.90 18.74
CA PHE A 12 -5.78 9.39 18.06
C PHE A 12 -4.95 8.44 18.95
N GLU A 13 -4.69 8.80 20.19
CA GLU A 13 -4.01 7.94 21.16
C GLU A 13 -4.77 6.62 21.38
N ALA A 14 -6.10 6.67 21.45
CA ALA A 14 -6.93 5.48 21.59
C ALA A 14 -6.74 4.50 20.43
N VAL A 15 -6.80 5.01 19.19
CA VAL A 15 -6.73 4.20 17.96
C VAL A 15 -5.32 3.64 17.74
N THR A 16 -4.29 4.42 18.07
CA THR A 16 -2.87 4.03 17.91
C THR A 16 -2.34 3.18 19.06
N GLY A 17 -3.10 3.01 20.15
CA GLY A 17 -2.69 2.26 21.33
C GLY A 17 -1.78 3.05 22.30
N GLY A 18 -1.76 4.38 22.19
CA GLY A 18 -1.04 5.26 23.12
C GLY A 18 -1.70 5.35 24.50
N VAL A 19 -3.02 5.19 24.57
CA VAL A 19 -3.79 5.10 25.82
C VAL A 19 -4.86 4.02 25.70
N SER A 20 -5.20 3.36 26.81
CA SER A 20 -6.29 2.39 26.80
C SER A 20 -7.62 3.08 26.48
N TRP A 21 -8.38 2.53 25.53
CA TRP A 21 -9.73 3.02 25.20
C TRP A 21 -10.68 2.97 26.41
N LEU A 22 -10.41 2.10 27.39
CA LEU A 22 -11.15 2.04 28.66
C LEU A 22 -10.93 3.30 29.52
N GLU A 23 -9.72 3.86 29.51
CA GLU A 23 -9.39 5.09 30.27
C GLU A 23 -10.12 6.32 29.69
N ILE A 24 -10.47 6.27 28.40
CA ILE A 24 -11.28 7.30 27.73
C ILE A 24 -12.77 7.12 28.05
N LEU A 25 -13.24 5.88 28.17
CA LEU A 25 -14.65 5.59 28.46
C LEU A 25 -15.07 5.96 29.88
N GLN A 26 -14.20 5.81 30.88
CA GLN A 26 -14.49 6.14 32.29
C GLN A 26 -15.01 7.58 32.49
N PRO A 27 -14.30 8.64 32.06
CA PRO A 27 -14.81 10.00 32.20
C PRO A 27 -16.03 10.27 31.29
N LEU A 28 -16.21 9.49 30.22
CA LEU A 28 -17.34 9.63 29.31
C LEU A 28 -18.63 9.00 29.87
N SER A 29 -18.51 7.93 30.66
CA SER A 29 -19.63 7.28 31.35
C SER A 29 -20.29 8.18 32.38
N ASP A 30 -19.50 9.05 33.01
CA ASP A 30 -19.99 10.00 34.01
C ASP A 30 -20.78 11.16 33.38
N VAL A 31 -20.65 11.36 32.06
CA VAL A 31 -21.28 12.46 31.32
C VAL A 31 -22.54 12.00 30.58
N SER A 32 -22.44 10.99 29.71
CA SER A 32 -23.57 10.51 28.92
C SER A 32 -23.30 9.18 28.24
N TRP A 33 -24.27 8.26 28.35
CA TRP A 33 -24.26 6.99 27.62
C TRP A 33 -24.26 7.16 26.10
N GLY A 34 -24.83 8.24 25.58
CA GLY A 34 -24.82 8.53 24.14
C GLY A 34 -23.42 8.79 23.59
N LEU A 35 -22.55 9.43 24.39
CA LEU A 35 -21.17 9.70 24.02
C LEU A 35 -20.32 8.43 24.03
N ILE A 36 -20.60 7.50 24.95
CA ILE A 36 -20.00 6.16 24.97
C ILE A 36 -20.33 5.43 23.67
N ALA A 37 -21.61 5.37 23.29
CA ALA A 37 -22.02 4.69 22.05
C ALA A 37 -21.34 5.30 20.81
N LEU A 38 -21.27 6.64 20.73
CA LEU A 38 -20.58 7.33 19.65
C LEU A 38 -19.07 7.00 19.59
N PHE A 39 -18.40 7.02 20.74
CA PHE A 39 -16.98 6.68 20.85
C PHE A 39 -16.71 5.22 20.43
N VAL A 40 -17.54 4.27 20.88
CA VAL A 40 -17.41 2.85 20.53
C VAL A 40 -17.60 2.63 19.03
N VAL A 41 -18.60 3.26 18.41
CA VAL A 41 -18.82 3.18 16.96
C VAL A 41 -17.63 3.76 16.20
N PHE A 42 -17.13 4.93 16.61
CA PHE A 42 -15.92 5.53 16.05
C PHE A 42 -14.72 4.59 16.15
N PHE A 43 -14.50 3.98 17.32
CA PHE A 43 -13.37 3.10 17.58
C PHE A 43 -13.45 1.84 16.71
N ILE A 44 -14.60 1.17 16.68
CA ILE A 44 -14.80 -0.04 15.88
C ILE A 44 -14.60 0.27 14.39
N PHE A 45 -15.22 1.34 13.90
CA PHE A 45 -15.09 1.72 12.49
C PHE A 45 -13.63 2.02 12.13
N THR A 46 -12.93 2.80 12.96
CA THR A 46 -11.54 3.19 12.66
C THR A 46 -10.61 1.98 12.73
N TYR A 47 -10.72 1.18 13.79
CA TYR A 47 -9.80 0.08 14.06
C TYR A 47 -10.02 -1.12 13.14
N PHE A 48 -11.28 -1.53 12.91
CA PHE A 48 -11.61 -2.73 12.13
C PHE A 48 -11.92 -2.46 10.67
N CYS A 49 -12.37 -1.27 10.30
CA CYS A 49 -12.68 -0.95 8.90
C CYS A 49 -11.57 -0.10 8.28
N LEU A 50 -11.37 1.11 8.80
CA LEU A 50 -10.51 2.10 8.16
C LEU A 50 -9.04 1.65 8.06
N LEU A 51 -8.47 1.13 9.16
CA LEU A 51 -7.10 0.61 9.16
C LEU A 51 -6.95 -0.56 8.20
N ASN A 52 -7.88 -1.51 8.20
CA ASN A 52 -7.84 -2.66 7.30
C ASN A 52 -7.96 -2.27 5.82
N VAL A 53 -8.83 -1.32 5.49
CA VAL A 53 -8.97 -0.78 4.13
C VAL A 53 -7.68 -0.05 3.70
N MET A 54 -7.10 0.77 4.58
CA MET A 54 -5.82 1.44 4.31
C MET A 54 -4.69 0.42 4.07
N THR A 55 -4.59 -0.61 4.91
CA THR A 55 -3.62 -1.69 4.73
C THR A 55 -3.82 -2.40 3.39
N ALA A 56 -5.07 -2.71 3.02
CA ALA A 56 -5.37 -3.34 1.73
C ALA A 56 -4.93 -2.47 0.54
N ILE A 57 -5.17 -1.15 0.59
CA ILE A 57 -4.73 -0.21 -0.45
C ILE A 57 -3.21 -0.18 -0.54
N PHE A 58 -2.50 -0.09 0.60
CA PHE A 58 -1.04 -0.09 0.58
C PHE A 58 -0.46 -1.39 0.04
N CYS A 59 -1.03 -2.55 0.41
CA CYS A 59 -0.64 -3.83 -0.15
C CYS A 59 -0.91 -3.89 -1.67
N GLN A 60 -2.07 -3.41 -2.13
CA GLN A 60 -2.41 -3.41 -3.54
C GLN A 60 -1.42 -2.55 -4.35
N ASN A 61 -1.11 -1.34 -3.88
CA ASN A 61 -0.15 -0.46 -4.53
C ASN A 61 1.26 -1.07 -4.57
N ALA A 62 1.69 -1.74 -3.49
CA ALA A 62 2.97 -2.44 -3.45
C ALA A 62 3.05 -3.60 -4.45
N ILE A 63 1.96 -4.38 -4.58
CA ILE A 63 1.85 -5.47 -5.55
C ILE A 63 1.84 -4.93 -6.99
N GLU A 64 1.08 -3.87 -7.26
CA GLU A 64 0.98 -3.25 -8.57
C GLU A 64 2.34 -2.68 -9.01
N SER A 65 3.04 -1.97 -8.13
CA SER A 65 4.40 -1.48 -8.38
C SER A 65 5.36 -2.63 -8.70
N ALA A 66 5.37 -3.69 -7.89
CA ALA A 66 6.23 -4.84 -8.12
C ALA A 66 5.89 -5.60 -9.42
N THR A 67 4.63 -5.56 -9.86
CA THR A 67 4.19 -6.19 -11.11
C THR A 67 4.61 -5.35 -12.31
N SER A 68 4.43 -4.04 -12.25
CA SER A 68 4.86 -3.10 -13.30
C SER A 68 6.37 -3.20 -13.55
N ASP A 69 7.17 -3.27 -12.47
CA ASP A 69 8.63 -3.44 -12.58
C ASP A 69 9.02 -4.75 -13.30
N LYS A 70 8.30 -5.84 -13.02
CA LYS A 70 8.52 -7.14 -13.71
C LYS A 70 8.14 -7.07 -15.19
N GLU A 71 7.03 -6.42 -15.52
CA GLU A 71 6.58 -6.26 -16.90
C GLU A 71 7.60 -5.43 -17.71
N LEU A 72 8.07 -4.31 -17.16
CA LEU A 72 9.13 -3.51 -17.78
C LEU A 72 10.43 -4.31 -17.98
N ALA A 73 10.84 -5.10 -16.99
CA ALA A 73 12.01 -5.95 -17.12
C ALA A 73 11.83 -7.03 -18.22
N SER A 74 10.63 -7.59 -18.35
CA SER A 74 10.31 -8.58 -19.37
C SER A 74 10.34 -8.00 -20.79
N LEU A 75 9.80 -6.78 -20.97
CA LEU A 75 9.83 -6.06 -22.24
C LEU A 75 11.27 -5.69 -22.65
N ALA A 76 12.07 -5.26 -21.68
CA ALA A 76 13.50 -4.99 -21.90
C ALA A 76 14.26 -6.25 -22.33
N LEU A 77 13.96 -7.41 -21.73
CA LEU A 77 14.56 -8.68 -22.11
C LEU A 77 14.16 -9.10 -23.54
N MET A 78 12.87 -8.99 -23.90
CA MET A 78 12.41 -9.29 -25.26
C MET A 78 13.09 -8.39 -26.30
N SER A 79 13.21 -7.11 -26.00
CA SER A 79 13.87 -6.13 -26.88
C SER A 79 15.36 -6.47 -27.09
N LYS A 80 16.07 -6.84 -26.01
CA LYS A 80 17.46 -7.31 -26.10
C LYS A 80 17.60 -8.59 -26.92
N LYS A 81 16.69 -9.56 -26.76
CA LYS A 81 16.70 -10.79 -27.56
C LYS A 81 16.51 -10.51 -29.04
N LEU A 82 15.60 -9.60 -29.39
CA LEU A 82 15.37 -9.22 -30.78
C LEU A 82 16.59 -8.52 -31.39
N GLN A 83 17.22 -7.61 -30.64
CA GLN A 83 18.45 -6.93 -31.08
C GLN A 83 19.59 -7.92 -31.32
N LEU A 84 19.79 -8.87 -30.40
CA LEU A 84 20.81 -9.90 -30.54
C LEU A 84 20.56 -10.79 -31.78
N SER A 85 19.30 -11.14 -32.03
CA SER A 85 18.92 -11.91 -33.23
C SER A 85 19.23 -11.17 -34.51
N GLU A 86 18.94 -9.86 -34.57
CA GLU A 86 19.26 -9.03 -35.75
C GLU A 86 20.77 -8.86 -35.94
N GLU A 87 21.52 -8.70 -34.85
CA GLU A 87 22.98 -8.60 -34.90
C GLU A 87 23.61 -9.91 -35.41
N MET A 88 23.14 -11.06 -34.90
CA MET A 88 23.59 -12.37 -35.36
C MET A 88 23.27 -12.57 -36.85
N ARG A 89 22.06 -12.20 -37.29
CA ARG A 89 21.67 -12.22 -38.71
C ARG A 89 22.59 -11.33 -39.56
N ARG A 90 22.94 -10.16 -39.06
CA ARG A 90 23.84 -9.22 -39.76
C ARG A 90 25.24 -9.79 -39.93
N ILE A 91 25.80 -10.41 -38.88
CA ILE A 91 27.12 -11.06 -38.93
C ILE A 91 27.10 -12.22 -39.93
N PHE A 92 26.05 -13.05 -39.91
CA PHE A 92 25.92 -14.18 -40.83
C PHE A 92 25.88 -13.73 -42.29
N LEU A 93 25.15 -12.65 -42.59
CA LEU A 93 25.10 -12.05 -43.93
C LEU A 93 26.43 -11.42 -44.38
N ASP A 94 27.23 -10.91 -43.44
CA ASP A 94 28.54 -10.34 -43.78
C ASP A 94 29.58 -11.44 -44.04
N MET A 95 29.47 -12.58 -43.35
CA MET A 95 30.33 -13.75 -43.54
C MET A 95 29.96 -14.55 -44.80
N ASP A 96 28.68 -14.66 -45.15
CA ASP A 96 28.20 -15.32 -46.39
C ASP A 96 28.37 -14.43 -47.65
N LYS A 97 29.49 -13.71 -47.74
CA LYS A 97 29.93 -13.04 -48.98
C LYS A 97 30.67 -13.98 -49.93
N ASP A 98 31.13 -15.13 -49.42
CA ASP A 98 31.89 -16.12 -50.20
C ASP A 98 31.00 -17.24 -50.77
N HIS A 99 29.68 -17.22 -50.55
CA HIS A 99 28.68 -18.18 -51.08
C HIS A 99 28.99 -19.67 -50.79
N THR A 100 29.68 -19.96 -49.70
CA THR A 100 30.06 -21.34 -49.35
C THR A 100 29.08 -22.03 -48.40
N GLY A 101 28.12 -21.31 -47.81
CA GLY A 101 27.09 -21.87 -46.91
C GLY A 101 27.58 -22.14 -45.50
#